data_AF-A0A967N7Y5-F1
#
_entry.id   AF-A0A967N7Y5-F1
#
_cell.length_a   1.000
_cell.length_b   1.000
_cell.length_c   1.000
_cell.angle_alpha   90.00
_cell.angle_beta   90.00
_cell.angle_gamma   90.00
#
_symmetry.space_group_name_H-M   'P 1'
#
loop_
_entity.id
_entity.type
_entity.pdbx_description
1 polymer ?
#
loop_
_entity_poly.entity_id
_entity_poly.type
_entity_poly.pdbx_seq_one_letter_code
_entity_poly.pdbx_strand_id
1 'polypeptide(L)'
;MADPRTDVPPSARSARLDALLSAGAWYALAERAEGRLQDARSAVEGVLRNLGSDDPGLRKGGEALADTLSALRDTLFTGPECQGICGGETPFDAVRETFFVLSSGSGAPSPNDRAYVERARSALERIVDGVNAVHQGPVAAYRSALDAAGYTPFPEEEPLRIGDAGGRE
;
A
#
# COMPACT_ATOMS: atom_id res chain seq x y z
N MET A 1 -46.79 -7.00 -10.69
CA MET A 1 -45.91 -7.02 -9.51
C MET A 1 -44.63 -6.32 -9.92
N ALA A 2 -44.28 -5.19 -9.31
CA ALA A 2 -43.02 -4.50 -9.62
C ALA A 2 -41.84 -5.37 -9.16
N ASP A 3 -40.75 -5.41 -9.94
CA ASP A 3 -39.54 -6.15 -9.54
C ASP A 3 -38.88 -5.43 -8.37
N PRO A 4 -38.78 -6.04 -7.17
CA PRO A 4 -38.14 -5.41 -6.01
C PRO A 4 -36.69 -5.00 -6.25
N ARG A 5 -36.05 -5.51 -7.32
CA ARG A 5 -34.68 -5.14 -7.73
C ARG A 5 -34.61 -3.78 -8.44
N THR A 6 -35.72 -3.23 -8.92
CA THR A 6 -35.74 -1.94 -9.62
C THR A 6 -36.18 -0.78 -8.74
N ASP A 7 -36.80 -1.07 -7.58
CA ASP A 7 -37.29 -0.11 -6.60
C ASP A 7 -36.21 0.33 -5.59
N VAL A 8 -35.03 0.70 -6.10
CA VAL A 8 -33.94 1.26 -5.29
C VAL A 8 -34.01 2.78 -5.40
N PRO A 9 -34.13 3.53 -4.28
CA PRO A 9 -34.22 4.98 -4.34
C PRO A 9 -32.90 5.59 -4.86
N PRO A 10 -32.94 6.70 -5.62
CA PRO A 10 -31.73 7.35 -6.13
C PRO A 10 -30.67 7.66 -5.05
N SER A 11 -31.10 8.07 -3.85
CA SER A 11 -30.21 8.34 -2.72
C SER A 11 -29.41 7.11 -2.26
N ALA A 12 -30.02 5.92 -2.31
CA ALA A 12 -29.33 4.67 -2.01
C ALA A 12 -28.27 4.31 -3.06
N ARG A 13 -28.57 4.61 -4.34
CA ARG A 13 -27.60 4.44 -5.43
C ARG A 13 -26.42 5.41 -5.30
N SER A 14 -26.68 6.67 -4.97
CA SER A 14 -25.62 7.66 -4.70
C SER A 14 -24.72 7.25 -3.55
N ALA A 15 -25.29 6.87 -2.40
CA ALA A 15 -24.50 6.44 -1.25
C ALA A 15 -23.62 5.21 -1.55
N ARG A 16 -24.10 4.28 -2.38
CA ARG A 16 -23.30 3.14 -2.83
C ARG A 16 -22.19 3.56 -3.80
N LEU A 17 -22.49 4.45 -4.74
CA LEU A 17 -21.51 4.97 -5.67
C LEU A 17 -20.37 5.69 -4.92
N ASP A 18 -20.69 6.52 -3.93
CA ASP A 18 -19.69 7.23 -3.12
C ASP A 18 -18.78 6.26 -2.37
N ALA A 19 -19.35 5.19 -1.79
CA ALA A 19 -18.58 4.14 -1.13
C ALA A 19 -17.68 3.38 -2.12
N LEU A 20 -18.17 3.07 -3.32
CA LEU A 20 -17.40 2.41 -4.38
C LEU A 20 -16.24 3.28 -4.88
N LEU A 21 -16.49 4.57 -5.10
CA LEU A 21 -15.45 5.51 -5.51
C LEU A 21 -14.37 5.64 -4.43
N SER A 22 -14.78 5.70 -3.16
CA SER A 22 -13.83 5.72 -2.03
C SER A 22 -13.01 4.44 -1.97
N ALA A 23 -13.64 3.26 -2.08
CA ALA A 23 -12.93 1.98 -2.08
C ALA A 23 -11.97 1.83 -3.26
N GLY A 24 -12.36 2.30 -4.45
CA GLY A 24 -11.48 2.32 -5.62
C GLY A 24 -10.27 3.23 -5.43
N ALA A 25 -10.48 4.42 -4.85
CA ALA A 25 -9.40 5.34 -4.49
C ALA A 25 -8.43 4.73 -3.46
N TRP A 26 -8.95 4.02 -2.48
CA TRP A 26 -8.14 3.32 -1.47
C TRP A 26 -7.32 2.19 -2.06
N TYR A 27 -7.91 1.39 -2.94
CA TYR A 27 -7.23 0.32 -3.64
C TYR A 27 -6.06 0.87 -4.48
N ALA A 28 -6.31 1.92 -5.28
CA ALA A 28 -5.27 2.56 -6.09
C ALA A 28 -4.14 3.18 -5.24
N LEU A 29 -4.47 3.77 -4.07
CA LEU A 29 -3.46 4.29 -3.15
C LEU A 29 -2.63 3.15 -2.53
N ALA A 30 -3.25 2.02 -2.20
CA ALA A 30 -2.54 0.86 -1.68
C ALA A 30 -1.61 0.25 -2.73
N GLU A 31 -2.02 0.12 -3.99
CA GLU A 31 -1.14 -0.33 -5.08
C GLU A 31 0.05 0.63 -5.28
N ARG A 32 -0.18 1.95 -5.22
CA ARG A 32 0.90 2.94 -5.25
C ARG A 32 1.87 2.75 -4.09
N ALA A 33 1.36 2.46 -2.90
CA ALA A 33 2.17 2.21 -1.71
C ALA A 33 3.03 0.94 -1.87
N GLU A 34 2.49 -0.12 -2.46
CA GLU A 34 3.27 -1.32 -2.79
C GLU A 34 4.38 -1.02 -3.81
N GLY A 35 4.02 -0.30 -4.88
CA GLY A 35 4.97 0.11 -5.93
C GLY A 35 6.17 0.85 -5.34
N ARG A 36 5.95 1.77 -4.40
CA ARG A 36 7.03 2.49 -3.73
C ARG A 36 7.99 1.59 -2.95
N LEU A 37 7.48 0.56 -2.26
CA LEU A 37 8.34 -0.41 -1.58
C LEU A 37 9.18 -1.21 -2.59
N GLN A 38 8.59 -1.60 -3.73
CA GLN A 38 9.28 -2.31 -4.80
C GLN A 38 10.33 -1.43 -5.49
N ASP A 39 10.03 -0.17 -5.73
CA ASP A 39 10.94 0.80 -6.33
C ASP A 39 12.10 1.13 -5.40
N ALA A 40 11.82 1.37 -4.11
CA ALA A 40 12.85 1.58 -3.10
C ALA A 40 13.79 0.37 -2.99
N ARG A 41 13.23 -0.85 -2.99
CA ARG A 41 14.04 -2.07 -2.96
C ARG A 41 14.91 -2.19 -4.21
N SER A 42 14.32 -1.97 -5.40
CA SER A 42 15.03 -2.02 -6.67
C SER A 42 16.17 -0.99 -6.73
N ALA A 43 15.96 0.21 -6.19
CA ALA A 43 16.96 1.26 -6.08
C ALA A 43 18.13 0.83 -5.17
N VAL A 44 17.82 0.27 -3.99
CA VAL A 44 18.83 -0.27 -3.06
C VAL A 44 19.64 -1.39 -3.70
N GLU A 45 18.98 -2.35 -4.37
CA GLU A 45 19.68 -3.40 -5.10
C GLU A 45 20.55 -2.85 -6.23
N GLY A 46 20.09 -1.78 -6.91
CA GLY A 46 20.87 -1.05 -7.90
C GLY A 46 22.14 -0.44 -7.32
N VAL A 47 22.06 0.16 -6.13
CA VAL A 47 23.23 0.67 -5.40
C VAL A 47 24.16 -0.48 -5.03
N LEU A 48 23.65 -1.57 -4.44
CA LEU A 48 24.46 -2.71 -4.01
C LEU A 48 25.23 -3.36 -5.16
N ARG A 49 24.65 -3.45 -6.36
CA ARG A 49 25.31 -3.97 -7.56
C ARG A 49 26.48 -3.10 -8.04
N ASN A 50 26.41 -1.79 -7.81
CA ASN A 50 27.41 -0.82 -8.26
C ASN A 50 28.39 -0.40 -7.16
N LEU A 51 28.15 -0.79 -5.92
CA LEU A 51 28.99 -0.45 -4.78
C LEU A 51 30.37 -1.11 -4.91
N GLY A 52 31.43 -0.35 -4.68
CA GLY A 52 32.80 -0.88 -4.62
C GLY A 52 33.00 -1.90 -3.49
N SER A 53 34.14 -2.60 -3.51
CA SER A 53 34.52 -3.51 -2.43
C SER A 53 34.92 -2.79 -1.14
N ASP A 54 35.23 -1.50 -1.23
CA ASP A 54 35.85 -0.70 -0.16
C ASP A 54 34.86 -0.17 0.89
N ASP A 55 33.55 -0.35 0.68
CA ASP A 55 32.49 0.14 1.57
C ASP A 55 31.61 -0.99 2.18
N PRO A 56 32.19 -1.92 2.96
CA PRO A 56 31.44 -3.04 3.53
C PRO A 56 30.29 -2.60 4.45
N GLY A 57 30.38 -1.41 5.07
CA GLY A 57 29.32 -0.84 5.88
C GLY A 57 28.08 -0.44 5.07
N LEU A 58 28.27 0.20 3.91
CA LEU A 58 27.19 0.56 3.00
C LEU A 58 26.55 -0.67 2.36
N ARG A 59 27.36 -1.70 2.06
CA ARG A 59 26.85 -2.98 1.57
C ARG A 59 25.92 -3.63 2.60
N LYS A 60 26.39 -3.80 3.83
CA LYS A 60 25.59 -4.38 4.92
C LYS A 60 24.33 -3.55 5.22
N GLY A 61 24.44 -2.22 5.19
CA GLY A 61 23.30 -1.31 5.37
C GLY A 61 22.25 -1.46 4.28
N GLY A 62 22.67 -1.58 3.03
CA GLY A 62 21.76 -1.77 1.89
C GLY A 62 21.09 -3.15 1.90
N GLU A 63 21.82 -4.21 2.24
CA GLU A 63 21.26 -5.56 2.41
C GLU A 63 20.18 -5.57 3.50
N ALA A 64 20.48 -4.99 4.68
CA ALA A 64 19.51 -4.89 5.77
C ALA A 64 18.28 -4.04 5.39
N LEU A 65 18.46 -2.97 4.61
CA LEU A 65 17.35 -2.17 4.11
C LEU A 65 16.49 -2.94 3.10
N ALA A 66 17.10 -3.68 2.17
CA ALA A 66 16.38 -4.50 1.21
C ALA A 66 15.53 -5.58 1.91
N ASP A 67 16.06 -6.21 2.96
CA ASP A 67 15.34 -7.16 3.80
C ASP A 67 14.18 -6.50 4.55
N THR A 68 14.41 -5.31 5.10
CA THR A 68 13.36 -4.52 5.78
C THR A 68 12.22 -4.18 4.84
N LEU A 69 12.53 -3.74 3.62
CA LEU A 69 11.53 -3.39 2.59
C LEU A 69 10.72 -4.63 2.15
N SER A 70 11.37 -5.78 1.97
CA SER A 70 10.66 -7.03 1.67
C SER A 70 9.77 -7.48 2.80
N ALA A 71 10.28 -7.53 4.04
CA ALA A 71 9.50 -7.94 5.19
C ALA A 71 8.27 -7.03 5.40
N LEU A 72 8.42 -5.72 5.15
CA LEU A 72 7.31 -4.79 5.22
C LEU A 72 6.30 -5.04 4.09
N ARG A 73 6.76 -5.25 2.85
CA ARG A 73 5.88 -5.60 1.72
C ARG A 73 5.10 -6.89 2.03
N ASP A 74 5.78 -7.91 2.54
CA ASP A 74 5.17 -9.18 2.88
C ASP A 74 4.12 -9.03 3.99
N THR A 75 4.40 -8.20 4.99
CA THR A 75 3.46 -7.93 6.09
C THR A 75 2.22 -7.17 5.62
N LEU A 76 2.38 -6.22 4.70
CA LEU A 76 1.30 -5.32 4.28
C LEU A 76 0.47 -5.84 3.10
N PHE A 77 1.08 -6.59 2.18
CA PHE A 77 0.50 -6.89 0.86
C PHE A 77 0.40 -8.37 0.52
N THR A 78 1.48 -9.14 0.65
CA THR A 78 1.54 -10.49 0.08
C THR A 78 1.34 -11.61 1.09
N GLY A 79 1.56 -11.34 2.38
CA GLY A 79 1.65 -12.35 3.42
C GLY A 79 3.00 -13.10 3.39
N PRO A 80 3.27 -13.95 4.40
CA PRO A 80 4.47 -14.76 4.43
C PRO A 80 4.46 -15.80 3.31
N GLU A 81 5.59 -16.02 2.65
CA GLU A 81 5.74 -17.15 1.73
C GLU A 81 5.58 -18.47 2.51
N CYS A 82 4.50 -19.19 2.25
CA CYS A 82 4.26 -20.48 2.86
C CYS A 82 3.76 -21.50 1.83
N GLN A 83 4.21 -22.75 1.99
CA GLN A 83 3.66 -23.89 1.28
C GLN A 83 2.43 -24.41 2.05
N GLY A 84 1.22 -23.97 1.68
CA GLY A 84 -0.05 -24.42 2.29
C GLY A 84 -1.04 -23.27 2.56
N ILE A 85 -2.02 -23.50 3.45
CA ILE A 85 -2.93 -22.44 3.95
C ILE A 85 -2.22 -21.70 5.09
N CYS A 86 -1.24 -20.87 4.76
CA CYS A 86 -0.70 -19.89 5.70
C CYS A 86 -0.70 -18.54 5.00
N GLY A 87 -1.89 -17.95 4.95
CA GLY A 87 -2.09 -16.54 4.71
C GLY A 87 -3.07 -16.07 5.78
N GLY A 88 -2.55 -15.40 6.80
CA GLY A 88 -3.40 -14.49 7.55
C GLY A 88 -3.80 -13.34 6.63
N GLU A 89 -4.97 -12.77 6.86
CA GLU A 89 -5.43 -11.65 6.03
C GLU A 89 -4.49 -10.45 6.17
N THR A 90 -3.94 -9.98 5.04
CA THR A 90 -3.09 -8.80 5.02
C THR A 90 -3.93 -7.51 5.11
N PRO A 91 -3.33 -6.37 5.50
CA PRO A 91 -3.98 -5.07 5.34
C PRO A 91 -4.49 -4.83 3.91
N PHE A 92 -3.73 -5.20 2.89
CA PHE A 92 -4.15 -5.04 1.49
C PHE A 92 -5.38 -5.89 1.15
N ASP A 93 -5.47 -7.11 1.68
CA ASP A 93 -6.65 -7.97 1.48
C ASP A 93 -7.92 -7.32 1.98
N ALA A 94 -7.90 -6.66 3.15
CA ALA A 94 -9.06 -5.94 3.68
C ALA A 94 -9.50 -4.78 2.78
N VAL A 95 -8.54 -4.04 2.19
CA VAL A 95 -8.81 -2.97 1.21
C VAL A 95 -9.45 -3.55 -0.06
N ARG A 96 -8.85 -4.63 -0.58
CA ARG A 96 -9.30 -5.32 -1.80
C ARG A 96 -10.69 -5.95 -1.62
N GLU A 97 -10.92 -6.66 -0.52
CA GLU A 97 -12.20 -7.32 -0.22
C GLU A 97 -13.35 -6.31 -0.18
N THR A 98 -13.12 -5.14 0.39
CA THR A 98 -14.14 -4.08 0.50
C THR A 98 -14.64 -3.61 -0.86
N PHE A 99 -13.75 -3.48 -1.85
CA PHE A 99 -14.15 -3.17 -3.22
C PHE A 99 -15.08 -4.25 -3.80
N PHE A 100 -14.73 -5.53 -3.61
CA PHE A 100 -15.54 -6.64 -4.11
C PHE A 100 -16.92 -6.69 -3.42
N VAL A 101 -16.97 -6.59 -2.10
CA VAL A 101 -18.23 -6.59 -1.33
C VAL A 101 -19.14 -5.45 -1.80
N LEU A 102 -18.60 -4.23 -1.92
CA LEU A 102 -19.37 -3.08 -2.36
C LEU A 102 -19.83 -3.21 -3.82
N SER A 103 -19.06 -3.85 -4.70
CA SER A 103 -19.44 -4.02 -6.12
C SER A 103 -20.61 -4.99 -6.32
N SER A 104 -20.80 -5.93 -5.39
CA SER A 104 -21.76 -7.04 -5.54
C SER A 104 -23.22 -6.73 -5.19
N GLY A 105 -23.49 -5.63 -4.47
CA GLY A 105 -24.84 -5.27 -4.02
C GLY A 105 -25.45 -4.09 -4.76
N SER A 106 -26.77 -3.97 -4.69
CA SER A 106 -27.58 -3.06 -5.52
C SER A 106 -28.30 -1.94 -4.76
N GLY A 107 -28.24 -1.94 -3.42
CA GLY A 107 -28.88 -0.95 -2.54
C GLY A 107 -27.87 -0.18 -1.68
N ALA A 108 -28.36 0.70 -0.79
CA ALA A 108 -27.49 1.48 0.10
C ALA A 108 -26.53 0.57 0.91
N PRO A 109 -25.33 1.05 1.27
CA PRO A 109 -24.40 0.27 2.08
C PRO A 109 -25.06 -0.25 3.36
N SER A 110 -25.11 -1.57 3.48
CA SER A 110 -25.66 -2.27 4.65
C SER A 110 -24.78 -2.03 5.90
N PRO A 111 -25.25 -2.33 7.12
CA PRO A 111 -24.39 -2.30 8.30
C PRO A 111 -23.13 -3.16 8.15
N ASN A 112 -23.23 -4.28 7.42
CA ASN A 112 -22.09 -5.14 7.11
C ASN A 112 -21.13 -4.47 6.11
N ASP A 113 -21.66 -3.84 5.05
CA ASP A 113 -20.86 -3.09 4.07
C ASP A 113 -20.07 -1.98 4.77
N ARG A 114 -20.68 -1.29 5.75
CA ARG A 114 -20.01 -0.26 6.55
C ARG A 114 -18.88 -0.82 7.41
N ALA A 115 -19.06 -2.03 7.98
CA ALA A 115 -18.00 -2.68 8.73
C ALA A 115 -16.77 -2.99 7.84
N TYR A 116 -17.01 -3.43 6.59
CA TYR A 116 -15.94 -3.58 5.61
C TYR A 116 -15.25 -2.26 5.27
N VAL A 117 -16.01 -1.19 5.06
CA VAL A 117 -15.47 0.15 4.79
C VAL A 117 -14.57 0.65 5.93
N GLU A 118 -15.01 0.54 7.18
CA GLU A 118 -14.19 0.95 8.34
C GLU A 118 -12.93 0.10 8.46
N ARG A 119 -13.05 -1.21 8.22
CA ARG A 119 -11.91 -2.13 8.21
C ARG A 119 -10.89 -1.77 7.13
N ALA A 120 -11.33 -1.55 5.90
CA ALA A 120 -10.47 -1.14 4.80
C ALA A 120 -9.79 0.19 5.06
N ARG A 121 -10.51 1.16 5.64
CA ARG A 121 -9.92 2.44 6.02
C ARG A 121 -8.78 2.27 7.02
N SER A 122 -9.01 1.53 8.10
CA SER A 122 -7.96 1.28 9.11
C SER A 122 -6.78 0.50 8.52
N ALA A 123 -7.04 -0.43 7.60
CA ALA A 123 -5.99 -1.16 6.90
C ALA A 123 -5.18 -0.26 5.97
N LEU A 124 -5.83 0.64 5.23
CA LEU A 124 -5.15 1.63 4.39
C LEU A 124 -4.28 2.59 5.21
N GLU A 125 -4.78 3.04 6.36
CA GLU A 125 -4.00 3.88 7.30
C GLU A 125 -2.71 3.15 7.71
N ARG A 126 -2.79 1.86 8.07
CA ARG A 126 -1.60 1.05 8.39
C ARG A 126 -0.63 0.91 7.22
N ILE A 127 -1.13 0.75 6.00
CA ILE A 127 -0.29 0.67 4.80
C ILE A 127 0.45 2.00 4.59
N VAL A 128 -0.28 3.11 4.57
CA VAL A 128 0.27 4.45 4.35
C VAL A 128 1.29 4.80 5.44
N ASP A 129 0.97 4.56 6.70
CA ASP A 129 1.86 4.84 7.82
C ASP A 129 3.12 3.98 7.76
N GLY A 130 2.99 2.69 7.46
CA GLY A 130 4.12 1.77 7.32
C GLY A 130 5.08 2.18 6.22
N VAL A 131 4.55 2.51 5.03
CA VAL A 131 5.37 2.98 3.90
C VAL A 131 6.00 4.33 4.23
N ASN A 132 5.25 5.29 4.76
CA ASN A 132 5.83 6.59 5.13
C ASN A 132 6.93 6.46 6.18
N ALA A 133 6.74 5.60 7.19
CA ALA A 133 7.73 5.38 8.24
C ALA A 133 9.03 4.77 7.69
N VAL A 134 8.96 3.79 6.78
CA VAL A 134 10.18 3.21 6.20
C VAL A 134 10.92 4.21 5.31
N HIS A 135 10.19 5.05 4.56
CA HIS A 135 10.77 6.07 3.70
C HIS A 135 11.43 7.21 4.50
N GLN A 136 10.78 7.68 5.57
CA GLN A 136 11.28 8.76 6.42
C GLN A 136 12.38 8.32 7.41
N GLY A 137 12.46 7.02 7.72
CA GLY A 137 13.45 6.47 8.63
C GLY A 137 14.56 5.73 7.89
N PRO A 138 14.50 4.38 7.80
CA PRO A 138 15.55 3.56 7.20
C PRO A 138 16.03 3.99 5.81
N VAL A 139 15.11 4.33 4.90
CA VAL A 139 15.47 4.77 3.53
C VAL A 139 16.21 6.11 3.58
N ALA A 140 15.67 7.11 4.28
CA ALA A 140 16.33 8.40 4.48
C ALA A 140 17.73 8.26 5.09
N ALA A 141 17.87 7.41 6.11
CA ALA A 141 19.14 7.12 6.76
C ALA A 141 20.16 6.50 5.79
N TYR A 142 19.73 5.54 4.97
CA TYR A 142 20.63 4.90 4.00
C TYR A 142 21.06 5.87 2.88
N ARG A 143 20.13 6.71 2.38
CA ARG A 143 20.45 7.77 1.42
C ARG A 143 21.49 8.74 1.96
N SER A 144 21.34 9.17 3.22
CA SER A 144 22.30 10.05 3.88
C SER A 144 23.67 9.39 4.03
N ALA A 145 23.72 8.08 4.30
CA ALA A 145 24.96 7.34 4.37
C ALA A 145 25.67 7.24 3.00
N LEU A 146 24.90 7.07 1.91
CA LEU A 146 25.45 7.08 0.55
C LEU A 146 26.06 8.43 0.19
N ASP A 147 25.32 9.52 0.48
CA ASP A 147 25.78 10.89 0.22
C ASP A 147 27.05 11.21 1.01
N ALA A 148 27.10 10.87 2.30
CA ALA A 148 28.28 11.07 3.15
C ALA A 148 29.53 10.31 2.68
N ALA A 149 29.33 9.20 1.95
CA ALA A 149 30.40 8.41 1.36
C ALA A 149 30.73 8.82 -0.10
N GLY A 150 30.10 9.87 -0.63
CA GLY A 150 30.34 10.39 -1.97
C GLY A 150 29.62 9.65 -3.10
N TYR A 151 28.67 8.76 -2.78
CA TYR A 151 27.80 8.12 -3.76
C TYR A 151 26.58 8.99 -4.06
N THR A 152 26.11 8.98 -5.30
CA THR A 152 24.84 9.64 -5.64
C THR A 152 23.66 8.81 -5.09
N PRO A 153 22.85 9.35 -4.16
CA PRO A 153 21.68 8.64 -3.67
C PRO A 153 20.58 8.58 -4.74
N PHE A 154 19.68 7.61 -4.61
CA PHE A 154 18.46 7.52 -5.43
C PHE A 154 17.51 8.72 -5.15
N PRO A 155 16.40 8.96 -5.87
CA PRO A 155 15.53 10.12 -5.62
C PRO A 155 14.67 9.98 -4.35
N GLU A 156 14.40 11.10 -3.66
CA GLU A 156 13.53 11.12 -2.48
C GLU A 156 12.06 11.11 -2.91
N GLU A 157 11.21 10.49 -2.10
CA GLU A 157 9.78 10.43 -2.38
C GLU A 157 8.97 11.21 -1.35
N GLU A 158 7.99 11.97 -1.83
CA GLU A 158 7.06 12.69 -0.95
C GLU A 158 6.14 11.74 -0.19
N PRO A 159 5.79 11.99 1.07
CA PRO A 159 4.91 11.12 1.86
C PRO A 159 3.54 10.88 1.19
N LEU A 160 3.05 9.65 1.25
CA LEU A 160 1.70 9.29 0.82
C LEU A 160 0.66 9.91 1.75
N ARG A 161 -0.45 10.41 1.18
CA ARG A 161 -1.60 10.88 1.95
C ARG A 161 -2.90 10.20 1.50
N ILE A 162 -3.75 9.89 2.48
CA ILE A 162 -5.11 9.42 2.22
C ILE A 162 -5.90 10.58 1.62
N GLY A 163 -6.15 10.51 0.31
CA GLY A 163 -6.75 11.58 -0.50
C GLY A 163 -6.05 11.81 -1.83
N ASP A 164 -4.80 11.38 -1.98
CA ASP A 164 -3.99 11.59 -3.20
C ASP A 164 -4.36 10.65 -4.37
N ALA A 165 -5.40 9.83 -4.21
CA ALA A 165 -5.90 8.92 -5.24
C ALA A 165 -6.63 9.63 -6.40
N GLY A 166 -6.79 10.95 -6.33
CA GLY A 166 -7.47 11.78 -7.34
C GLY A 166 -6.56 12.56 -8.31
N GLY A 167 -5.24 12.38 -8.24
CA GLY A 167 -4.29 13.07 -9.13
C GLY A 167 -4.32 12.50 -10.56
N ARG A 168 -5.24 12.99 -11.39
CA ARG A 168 -5.01 13.09 -12.84
C ARG A 168 -4.20 14.37 -13.06
N GLU A 169 -2.94 14.22 -13.39
CA GLU A 169 -2.22 15.20 -14.21
C GLU A 169 -2.55 14.99 -15.69
#